data_AF-A0A924XVM9-F1
#
_entry.id   AF-A0A924XVM9-F1
#
_cell.length_a   1.000
_cell.length_b   1.000
_cell.length_c   1.000
_cell.angle_alpha   90.00
_cell.angle_beta   90.00
_cell.angle_gamma   90.00
#
_symmetry.space_group_name_H-M   'P 1'
#
loop_
_entity.id
_entity.type
_entity.pdbx_description
1 polymer ?
#
loop_
_entity_poly.entity_id
_entity_poly.type
_entity_poly.pdbx_seq_one_letter_code
_entity_poly.pdbx_strand_id
1 'polypeptide(L)'
;MGGVRKFLCEPVDTEPHALSQFDREVDAIRGILGAKRVMSVDELRRGIEAIPEAEYAALSYYQRWIRSIADNLLARGVITEAELRDAMARP
;
A
#
# COMPACT_ATOMS: atom_id res chain seq x y z
N MET A 1 -2.46 11.85 -10.65
CA MET A 1 -1.98 13.24 -10.79
C MET A 1 -2.66 13.87 -11.99
N GLY A 2 -3.79 14.58 -11.79
CA GLY A 2 -4.55 15.18 -12.89
C GLY A 2 -3.85 16.39 -13.48
N GLY A 3 -3.72 16.47 -14.81
CA GLY A 3 -3.20 17.64 -15.51
C GLY A 3 -1.69 17.89 -15.41
N VAL A 4 -0.91 16.94 -14.87
CA VAL A 4 0.54 17.13 -14.73
C VAL A 4 1.24 16.87 -16.05
N ARG A 5 1.94 17.89 -16.56
CA ARG A 5 2.56 17.86 -17.89
C ARG A 5 3.63 16.79 -18.08
N LYS A 6 4.32 16.40 -17.02
CA LYS A 6 5.42 15.41 -17.05
C LYS A 6 5.01 14.02 -17.54
N PHE A 7 3.71 13.74 -17.63
CA PHE A 7 3.15 12.45 -18.05
C PHE A 7 2.24 12.57 -19.28
N LEU A 8 2.24 13.71 -19.96
CA LEU A 8 1.41 13.90 -21.15
C LEU A 8 2.01 13.15 -22.34
N CYS A 9 1.20 12.34 -23.00
CA CYS A 9 1.54 11.67 -24.26
C CYS A 9 2.76 10.72 -24.21
N GLU A 10 3.14 10.26 -23.02
CA GLU A 10 4.12 9.19 -22.86
C GLU A 10 3.50 7.85 -23.30
N PRO A 11 4.28 6.97 -23.98
CA PRO A 11 3.79 5.65 -24.38
C PRO A 11 3.42 4.82 -23.15
N VAL A 12 2.30 4.10 -23.25
CA VAL A 12 1.87 3.18 -22.20
C VAL A 12 2.67 1.88 -22.34
N ASP A 13 3.29 1.45 -21.24
CA ASP A 13 3.87 0.11 -21.16
C ASP A 13 2.73 -0.92 -21.12
N THR A 14 2.71 -1.82 -22.11
CA THR A 14 1.70 -2.88 -22.26
C THR A 14 2.25 -4.26 -21.94
N GLU A 15 3.51 -4.37 -21.49
CA GLU A 15 4.09 -5.66 -21.14
C GLU A 15 3.32 -6.32 -19.98
N PRO A 16 3.12 -7.66 -20.03
CA PRO A 16 2.46 -8.36 -18.95
C PRO A 16 3.21 -8.20 -17.62
N HIS A 17 2.58 -7.53 -16.66
CA HIS A 17 3.12 -7.41 -15.31
C HIS A 17 2.77 -8.64 -14.47
N ALA A 18 3.77 -9.48 -14.21
CA ALA A 18 3.63 -10.61 -13.30
C ALA A 18 3.68 -10.13 -11.84
N LEU A 19 2.66 -10.46 -11.05
CA LEU A 19 2.65 -10.19 -9.61
C LEU A 19 3.67 -11.08 -8.91
N SER A 20 4.54 -10.45 -8.13
CA SER A 20 5.44 -11.14 -7.20
C SER A 20 4.66 -11.84 -6.09
N GLN A 21 5.33 -12.69 -5.31
CA GLN A 21 4.72 -13.29 -4.12
C GLN A 21 4.28 -12.21 -3.12
N PHE A 22 5.14 -11.21 -2.89
CA PHE A 22 4.84 -10.07 -2.02
C PHE A 22 3.57 -9.34 -2.46
N ASP A 23 3.43 -9.04 -3.75
CA ASP A 23 2.25 -8.33 -4.28
C ASP A 23 0.96 -9.10 -4.01
N ARG A 24 0.99 -10.43 -4.19
CA ARG A 24 -0.14 -11.32 -3.93
C ARG A 24 -0.49 -11.37 -2.45
N GLU A 25 0.51 -11.39 -1.57
CA GLU A 25 0.31 -11.37 -0.12
C GLU A 25 -0.32 -10.07 0.35
N VAL A 26 0.18 -8.91 -0.12
CA VAL A 26 -0.40 -7.59 0.21
C VAL A 26 -1.84 -7.49 -0.29
N ASP A 27 -2.12 -7.97 -1.50
CA ASP A 27 -3.49 -8.00 -2.05
C ASP A 27 -4.43 -8.86 -1.20
N ALA A 28 -3.98 -10.06 -0.82
CA ALA A 28 -4.72 -10.97 0.05
C ALA A 28 -4.99 -10.36 1.43
N ILE A 29 -4.00 -9.70 2.05
CA ILE A 29 -4.16 -8.99 3.32
C ILE A 29 -5.25 -7.92 3.17
N ARG A 30 -5.17 -7.07 2.15
CA ARG A 30 -6.20 -6.05 1.89
C ARG A 30 -7.58 -6.69 1.74
N GLY A 31 -7.68 -7.81 1.02
CA GLY A 31 -8.92 -8.56 0.82
C GLY A 31 -9.54 -9.03 2.14
N ILE A 32 -8.73 -9.64 3.01
CA ILE A 32 -9.16 -10.13 4.33
C ILE A 32 -9.60 -8.97 5.23
N LEU A 33 -8.84 -7.87 5.25
CA LEU A 33 -9.18 -6.69 6.06
C LEU A 33 -10.51 -6.07 5.64
N GLY A 34 -10.77 -5.98 4.33
CA GLY A 34 -12.06 -5.53 3.80
C GLY A 34 -13.20 -6.48 4.14
N ALA A 35 -13.01 -7.79 3.92
CA ALA A 35 -14.02 -8.80 4.21
C ALA A 35 -14.42 -8.84 5.70
N LYS A 36 -13.45 -8.65 6.60
CA LYS A 36 -13.67 -8.57 8.05
C LYS A 36 -14.11 -7.18 8.54
N ARG A 37 -14.27 -6.20 7.65
CA ARG A 37 -14.59 -4.79 7.97
C ARG A 37 -13.62 -4.17 8.97
N VAL A 38 -12.35 -4.61 8.93
CA VAL A 38 -11.27 -4.04 9.74
C VAL A 38 -10.81 -2.73 9.10
N MET A 39 -10.79 -2.62 7.77
CA MET A 39 -10.38 -1.40 7.08
C MET A 39 -11.23 -1.22 5.81
N SER A 40 -11.67 0.01 5.55
CA SER A 40 -12.39 0.38 4.34
C SER A 40 -11.44 0.74 3.20
N VAL A 41 -11.99 0.86 1.98
CA VAL A 41 -11.21 1.31 0.82
C VAL A 41 -10.85 2.79 0.94
N ASP A 42 -11.71 3.59 1.56
CA ASP A 42 -11.48 5.02 1.74
C ASP A 42 -10.34 5.27 2.75
N GLU A 43 -10.24 4.43 3.79
CA GLU A 43 -9.14 4.47 4.74
C GLU A 43 -7.80 4.10 4.09
N LEU A 44 -7.79 3.08 3.23
CA LEU A 44 -6.63 2.72 2.42
C LEU A 44 -6.19 3.90 1.53
N ARG A 45 -7.14 4.51 0.81
CA ARG A 45 -6.86 5.63 -0.10
C ARG A 45 -6.31 6.84 0.64
N ARG A 46 -6.96 7.23 1.74
CA ARG A 46 -6.50 8.33 2.59
C ARG A 46 -5.05 8.13 3.04
N GLY A 47 -4.67 6.94 3.46
CA GLY A 47 -3.29 6.66 3.86
C GLY A 47 -2.30 6.73 2.70
N ILE A 48 -2.68 6.26 1.50
CA ILE A 48 -1.84 6.36 0.29
C ILE A 48 -1.67 7.82 -0.15
N GLU A 49 -2.74 8.62 -0.07
CA GLU A 49 -2.77 10.04 -0.45
C GLU A 49 -1.99 10.92 0.54
N ALA A 50 -1.81 10.47 1.79
CA ALA A 50 -1.01 11.14 2.80
C ALA A 50 0.51 10.92 2.66
N ILE A 51 0.95 10.00 1.78
CA ILE A 51 2.37 9.74 1.55
C ILE A 51 3.02 10.97 0.88
N PRO A 52 4.14 11.50 1.41
CA PRO A 52 4.87 12.60 0.77
C PRO A 52 5.24 12.29 -0.68
N GLU A 53 5.18 13.28 -1.58
CA GLU A 53 5.35 13.06 -3.03
C GLU A 53 6.64 12.30 -3.39
N ALA A 54 7.76 12.64 -2.73
CA ALA A 54 9.04 11.99 -2.96
C ALA A 54 9.02 10.50 -2.59
N GLU A 55 8.43 10.14 -1.45
CA GLU A 55 8.24 8.75 -1.03
C GLU A 55 7.25 8.03 -1.94
N TYR A 56 6.15 8.69 -2.30
CA TYR A 56 5.14 8.12 -3.18
C TYR A 56 5.77 7.69 -4.51
N ALA A 57 6.58 8.55 -5.13
CA ALA A 57 7.27 8.25 -6.38
C ALA A 57 8.30 7.11 -6.26
N ALA A 58 8.93 6.94 -5.08
CA ALA A 58 9.93 5.91 -4.84
C ALA A 58 9.33 4.52 -4.52
N LEU A 59 8.13 4.47 -3.96
CA LEU A 59 7.45 3.23 -3.60
C LEU A 59 6.74 2.60 -4.82
N SER A 60 6.83 1.27 -4.92
CA SER A 60 6.02 0.47 -5.85
C SER A 60 4.53 0.50 -5.46
N TYR A 61 3.66 0.07 -6.37
CA TYR A 61 2.21 0.08 -6.16
C TYR A 61 1.79 -0.65 -4.87
N TYR A 62 2.26 -1.89 -4.66
CA TYR A 62 1.94 -2.68 -3.46
C TYR A 62 2.69 -2.21 -2.22
N GLN A 63 3.86 -1.56 -2.37
CA GLN A 63 4.54 -0.94 -1.24
C GLN A 63 3.72 0.23 -0.64
N ARG A 64 3.07 1.04 -1.49
CA ARG A 64 2.15 2.10 -1.02
C ARG A 64 0.97 1.52 -0.26
N TRP A 65 0.45 0.37 -0.70
CA TRP A 65 -0.66 -0.32 -0.04
C TRP A 65 -0.26 -0.82 1.34
N ILE A 66 0.81 -1.59 1.46
CA ILE A 66 1.19 -2.16 2.76
C ILE A 66 1.58 -1.07 3.78
N ARG A 67 2.16 0.05 3.32
CA ARG A 67 2.41 1.24 4.15
C ARG A 67 1.10 1.78 4.74
N SER A 68 0.12 2.07 3.89
CA SER A 68 -1.19 2.58 4.34
C SER A 68 -1.95 1.59 5.23
N ILE A 69 -1.83 0.28 4.94
CA ILE A 69 -2.40 -0.79 5.77
C ILE A 69 -1.76 -0.77 7.17
N ALA A 70 -0.43 -0.79 7.25
CA ALA A 70 0.29 -0.79 8.53
C ALA A 70 -0.08 0.44 9.37
N ASP A 71 -0.11 1.63 8.77
CA ASP A 71 -0.47 2.88 9.44
C ASP A 71 -1.91 2.82 10.00
N ASN A 72 -2.88 2.29 9.25
CA ASN A 72 -4.26 2.13 9.72
C ASN A 72 -4.40 1.07 10.83
N LEU A 73 -3.66 -0.05 10.74
CA LEU A 73 -3.72 -1.09 11.76
C LEU A 73 -3.11 -0.62 13.08
N LEU A 74 -2.01 0.13 13.03
CA LEU A 74 -1.39 0.75 14.20
C LEU A 74 -2.30 1.81 14.81
N ALA A 75 -2.85 2.73 14.00
CA ALA A 75 -3.72 3.80 14.48
C ALA A 75 -4.99 3.29 15.18
N ARG A 76 -5.47 2.09 14.79
CA ARG A 76 -6.64 1.44 15.39
C ARG A 76 -6.29 0.48 16.53
N GLY A 77 -5.01 0.28 16.83
CA GLY A 77 -4.55 -0.65 17.84
C GLY A 77 -4.84 -2.12 17.52
N VAL A 78 -4.99 -2.47 16.24
CA VAL A 78 -5.15 -3.88 15.80
C VAL A 78 -3.83 -4.62 15.94
N ILE A 79 -2.72 -3.92 15.72
CA ILE A 79 -1.37 -4.33 16.04
C ILE A 79 -0.68 -3.21 16.81
N THR A 80 0.33 -3.57 17.59
CA THR A 80 1.22 -2.63 18.25
C THR A 80 2.52 -2.46 17.47
N GLU A 81 3.23 -1.36 17.71
CA GLU A 81 4.56 -1.17 17.12
C GLU A 81 5.54 -2.25 17.55
N ALA A 82 5.42 -2.76 18.78
CA ALA A 82 6.27 -3.82 19.29
C ALA A 82 6.07 -5.11 18.50
N GLU A 83 4.82 -5.54 18.30
CA GLU A 83 4.49 -6.71 17.50
C GLU A 83 4.96 -6.58 16.05
N LEU A 84 4.84 -5.38 15.47
CA LEU A 84 5.31 -5.12 14.11
C LEU A 84 6.85 -5.22 14.03
N ARG A 85 7.57 -4.60 14.95
CA ARG A 85 9.04 -4.68 15.01
C ARG A 85 9.50 -6.13 15.20
N ASP A 86 8.87 -6.87 16.10
CA ASP A 86 9.18 -8.28 16.36
C ASP A 86 8.87 -9.19 15.17
N ALA A 87 7.83 -8.87 14.38
CA ALA A 87 7.54 -9.57 13.14
C ALA A 87 8.58 -9.29 12.05
N MET A 88 9.05 -8.05 11.92
CA MET A 88 10.07 -7.66 10.94
C MET A 88 11.48 -8.17 11.28
N ALA A 89 11.76 -8.40 12.56
CA ALA A 89 13.05 -8.93 13.02
C ALA A 89 13.15 -10.46 12.92
N ARG A 90 12.03 -11.16 12.68
CA ARG A 90 12.02 -12.60 12.47
C ARG A 90 12.55 -12.93 11.07
N PRO A 91 13.49 -13.88 10.94
CA PRO A 91 14.07 -14.27 9.66
C PRO A 91 13.07 -14.98 8.74
#